data_AF-A0A2L0NEK1-F1
#
_entry.id   AF-A0A2L0NEK1-F1
#
_cell.length_a   1.000
_cell.length_b   1.000
_cell.length_c   1.000
_cell.angle_alpha   90.00
_cell.angle_beta   90.00
_cell.angle_gamma   90.00
#
_symmetry.space_group_name_H-M   'P 1'
#
loop_
_entity.id
_entity.type
_entity.pdbx_description
1 polymer ?
#
loop_
_entity_poly.entity_id
_entity_poly.type
_entity_poly.pdbx_seq_one_letter_code
_entity_poly.pdbx_strand_id
1 'polypeptide(L)'
;MSGPRHWDPEGRHHGGTPTYPWRMAPCGLFTRRQLRARGLRPGGQPVAGQVMWRSRFGGTRPAYLYRLDHAKPVRPMTEARAAALAKANAARRTCRACGRVAGYVLPAHLGTCLPCADGAALAA
;
A
#
# COMPACT_ATOMS: atom_id res chain seq x y z
N MET A 1 37.70 -7.83 -8.02
CA MET A 1 36.96 -6.57 -8.22
C MET A 1 35.71 -6.63 -7.33
N SER A 2 35.60 -5.75 -6.33
CA SER A 2 34.37 -5.70 -5.52
C SER A 2 33.22 -5.21 -6.40
N GLY A 3 32.15 -6.00 -6.50
CA GLY A 3 30.96 -5.62 -7.24
C GLY A 3 30.30 -4.34 -6.70
N PRO A 4 29.31 -3.79 -7.42
CA PRO A 4 28.56 -2.64 -6.95
C PRO A 4 27.94 -2.93 -5.57
N ARG A 5 27.83 -1.88 -4.74
CA ARG A 5 27.23 -2.01 -3.40
C ARG A 5 25.84 -2.65 -3.50
N HIS A 6 25.58 -3.65 -2.65
CA HIS A 6 24.37 -4.49 -2.64
C HIS A 6 24.26 -5.51 -3.78
N TRP A 7 25.36 -5.81 -4.48
CA TRP A 7 25.40 -6.96 -5.38
C TRP A 7 25.53 -8.26 -4.57
N ASP A 8 24.43 -9.00 -4.46
CA ASP A 8 24.38 -10.33 -3.83
C ASP A 8 23.28 -11.20 -4.48
N PRO A 9 23.47 -11.66 -5.74
CA PRO A 9 22.47 -12.44 -6.47
C PRO A 9 22.09 -13.76 -5.80
N GLU A 10 22.97 -14.31 -4.97
CA GLU A 10 22.79 -15.59 -4.27
C GLU A 10 22.19 -15.41 -2.87
N GLY A 11 22.05 -14.17 -2.39
CA GLY A 11 21.48 -13.85 -1.08
C GLY A 11 22.37 -14.24 0.11
N ARG A 12 23.67 -14.44 -0.09
CA ARG A 12 24.62 -14.88 0.95
C ARG A 12 24.71 -13.89 2.12
N HIS A 13 24.54 -12.61 1.84
CA HIS A 13 24.69 -11.52 2.82
C HIS A 13 23.34 -10.94 3.27
N HIS A 14 22.23 -11.32 2.63
CA HIS A 14 20.91 -10.76 2.86
C HIS A 14 19.88 -11.85 3.21
N GLY A 15 20.26 -12.79 4.07
CA GLY A 15 19.34 -13.78 4.64
C GLY A 15 18.71 -14.71 3.60
N GLY A 16 19.46 -15.07 2.56
CA GLY A 16 19.02 -15.95 1.47
C GLY A 16 18.18 -15.26 0.40
N THR A 17 17.98 -13.93 0.48
CA THR A 17 17.21 -13.18 -0.54
C THR A 17 18.15 -12.59 -1.59
N PRO A 18 18.02 -12.95 -2.89
CA PRO A 18 18.75 -12.32 -3.97
C PRO A 18 18.62 -10.81 -3.92
N THR A 19 19.75 -10.11 -3.83
CA THR A 19 19.80 -8.66 -3.66
C THR A 19 20.57 -8.03 -4.81
N TYR A 20 19.95 -7.00 -5.39
CA TYR A 20 20.51 -6.28 -6.53
C TYR A 20 20.64 -4.78 -6.19
N PRO A 21 21.65 -4.09 -6.73
CA PRO A 21 21.70 -2.64 -6.68
C PRO A 21 20.53 -1.98 -7.43
N TRP A 22 20.31 -0.70 -7.18
CA TRP A 22 19.30 0.10 -7.87
C TRP A 22 19.37 -0.06 -9.40
N ARG A 23 18.24 -0.39 -10.02
CA ARG A 23 18.10 -0.62 -11.48
C ARG A 23 18.91 -1.78 -12.07
N MET A 24 19.44 -2.68 -11.23
CA MET A 24 20.24 -3.84 -11.69
C MET A 24 19.54 -5.18 -11.44
N ALA A 25 18.25 -5.19 -11.13
CA ALA A 25 17.50 -6.43 -11.01
C ALA A 25 17.36 -7.12 -12.38
N PRO A 26 17.44 -8.46 -12.44
CA PRO A 26 17.24 -9.20 -13.68
C PRO A 26 15.81 -9.03 -14.21
N CYS A 27 15.65 -9.27 -15.52
CA CYS A 27 14.33 -9.24 -16.15
C CYS A 27 13.39 -10.28 -15.53
N GLY A 28 12.08 -10.03 -15.62
CA GLY A 28 11.06 -10.92 -15.04
C GLY A 28 10.78 -10.70 -13.55
N LEU A 29 11.60 -9.88 -12.88
CA LEU A 29 11.38 -9.45 -11.49
C LEU A 29 10.80 -8.03 -11.43
N PHE A 30 9.70 -7.86 -10.70
CA PHE A 30 8.99 -6.59 -10.60
C PHE A 30 8.62 -6.27 -9.16
N THR A 31 8.71 -4.98 -8.81
CA THR A 31 8.15 -4.46 -7.56
C THR A 31 6.63 -4.53 -7.58
N ARG A 32 6.00 -4.52 -6.40
CA ARG A 32 4.52 -4.45 -6.27
C ARG A 32 3.92 -3.30 -7.09
N ARG A 33 4.59 -2.15 -7.12
CA ARG A 33 4.17 -0.97 -7.89
C ARG A 33 4.23 -1.22 -9.39
N GLN A 34 5.31 -1.82 -9.89
CA GLN A 34 5.43 -2.13 -11.32
C GLN A 34 4.47 -3.23 -11.78
N LEU A 35 4.16 -4.22 -10.93
CA LEU A 35 3.09 -5.18 -11.19
C LEU A 35 1.73 -4.49 -11.21
N ARG A 36 1.46 -3.59 -10.26
CA ARG A 36 0.19 -2.87 -10.20
C ARG A 36 -0.07 -2.01 -11.43
N ALA A 37 0.97 -1.36 -11.96
CA ALA A 37 0.90 -0.62 -13.23
C ALA A 37 0.54 -1.50 -14.44
N ARG A 38 0.70 -2.82 -14.33
CA ARG A 38 0.32 -3.82 -15.34
C ARG A 38 -1.02 -4.51 -15.03
N GLY A 39 -1.78 -4.04 -14.05
CA GLY A 39 -3.00 -4.71 -13.61
C GLY A 39 -2.75 -6.03 -12.86
N LEU A 40 -1.53 -6.25 -12.38
CA LEU A 40 -1.12 -7.48 -11.69
C LEU A 40 -0.88 -7.25 -10.20
N ARG A 41 -0.90 -8.35 -9.44
CA ARG A 41 -0.52 -8.45 -8.02
C ARG A 41 0.42 -9.63 -7.82
N PRO A 42 1.24 -9.65 -6.75
CA PRO A 42 2.16 -10.76 -6.47
C PRO A 42 1.50 -12.15 -6.40
N GLY A 43 0.20 -12.22 -6.11
CA GLY A 43 -0.54 -13.50 -6.15
C GLY A 43 -0.29 -14.42 -4.96
N GLY A 44 0.40 -13.95 -3.91
CA GLY A 44 0.73 -14.74 -2.70
C GLY A 44 2.10 -15.41 -2.75
N GLN A 45 2.87 -15.20 -3.81
CA GLN A 45 4.24 -15.71 -3.92
C GLN A 45 5.17 -15.09 -2.86
N PRO A 46 6.20 -15.82 -2.41
CA PRO A 46 7.25 -15.25 -1.56
C PRO A 46 8.04 -14.17 -2.31
N VAL A 47 8.83 -13.39 -1.58
CA VAL A 47 9.76 -12.44 -2.18
C VAL A 47 10.80 -13.21 -2.98
N ALA A 48 10.93 -12.89 -4.27
CA ALA A 48 11.87 -13.56 -5.18
C ALA A 48 13.25 -12.88 -5.22
N GLY A 49 13.31 -11.64 -4.72
CA GLY A 49 14.53 -10.87 -4.60
C GLY A 49 14.23 -9.47 -4.09
N GLN A 50 15.25 -8.64 -3.98
CA GLN A 50 15.10 -7.25 -3.55
C GLN A 50 16.10 -6.36 -4.26
N VAL A 51 15.70 -5.09 -4.43
CA VAL A 51 16.61 -4.03 -4.83
C VAL A 51 16.98 -3.22 -3.60
N MET A 52 18.27 -2.98 -3.36
CA MET A 52 18.73 -2.12 -2.27
C MET A 52 19.48 -0.90 -2.79
N TRP A 53 19.26 0.24 -2.14
CA TRP A 53 19.95 1.49 -2.48
C TRP A 53 20.09 2.40 -1.27
N ARG A 54 21.08 3.30 -1.33
CA ARG A 54 21.17 4.43 -0.39
C ARG A 54 20.13 5.48 -0.77
N SER A 55 19.17 5.69 0.12
CA SER A 55 18.11 6.66 -0.07
C SER A 55 18.63 8.08 0.08
N ARG A 56 18.13 9.00 -0.76
CA ARG A 56 18.37 10.45 -0.60
C ARG A 56 17.85 11.00 0.73
N PHE A 57 16.91 10.30 1.36
CA PHE A 57 16.32 10.65 2.66
C PHE A 57 17.05 9.95 3.84
N GLY A 58 18.27 9.45 3.61
CA GLY A 58 19.04 8.71 4.60
C GLY A 58 18.75 7.22 4.63
N GLY A 59 19.77 6.45 5.02
CA GLY A 59 19.69 5.00 5.19
C GLY A 59 19.67 4.18 3.90
N THR A 60 19.78 2.87 4.07
CA THR A 60 19.63 1.89 2.98
C THR A 60 18.18 1.43 2.94
N ARG A 61 17.56 1.43 1.76
CA ARG A 61 16.17 1.02 1.57
C ARG A 61 16.08 -0.21 0.65
N PRO A 62 15.25 -1.20 1.00
CA PRO A 62 14.90 -2.29 0.10
C PRO A 62 13.60 -2.00 -0.68
N ALA A 63 13.50 -2.59 -1.87
CA ALA A 63 12.25 -2.77 -2.61
C ALA A 63 12.14 -4.23 -3.03
N TYR A 64 11.13 -4.92 -2.51
CA TYR A 64 10.91 -6.33 -2.81
C TYR A 64 10.44 -6.54 -4.24
N LEU A 65 10.97 -7.60 -4.83
CA LEU A 65 10.73 -8.06 -6.18
C LEU A 65 9.94 -9.37 -6.16
N TYR A 66 9.09 -9.51 -7.15
CA TYR A 66 8.19 -10.64 -7.35
C TYR A 66 8.29 -11.07 -8.81
N ARG A 67 8.16 -12.36 -9.07
CA ARG A 67 8.22 -12.89 -10.43
C ARG A 67 6.93 -12.55 -11.18
N LEU A 68 7.11 -12.19 -12.45
CA LEU A 68 6.01 -11.84 -13.35
C LEU A 68 5.11 -13.04 -13.68
N ASP A 69 5.71 -14.20 -13.92
CA ASP A 69 5.03 -15.44 -14.29
C ASP A 69 4.11 -15.98 -13.17
N HIS A 70 4.45 -15.71 -11.91
CA HIS A 70 3.63 -16.07 -10.76
C HIS A 70 2.64 -14.95 -10.36
N ALA A 71 2.70 -13.79 -11.03
CA ALA A 71 1.79 -12.70 -10.75
C ALA A 71 0.38 -13.05 -11.23
N LYS A 72 -0.62 -12.55 -10.50
CA LYS A 72 -2.04 -12.79 -10.80
C LYS A 72 -2.69 -11.45 -11.15
N PRO A 73 -3.77 -11.44 -11.95
CA PRO A 73 -4.60 -10.25 -12.10
C PRO A 73 -4.99 -9.68 -10.73
N VAL A 74 -5.01 -8.35 -10.67
CA VAL A 74 -5.60 -7.62 -9.55
C VAL A 74 -7.05 -8.08 -9.41
N ARG A 75 -7.47 -8.38 -8.18
CA ARG A 75 -8.87 -8.71 -7.89
C ARG A 75 -9.71 -7.48 -8.25
N PRO A 76 -10.69 -7.60 -9.16
CA PRO A 76 -11.56 -6.48 -9.49
C PRO A 76 -12.35 -6.04 -8.26
N MET A 77 -12.77 -4.78 -8.28
CA MET A 77 -13.80 -4.33 -7.36
C MET A 77 -15.09 -5.06 -7.71
N THR A 78 -15.78 -5.59 -6.71
CA THR A 78 -17.10 -6.19 -6.88
C THR A 78 -18.15 -5.24 -6.31
N GLU A 79 -19.38 -5.31 -6.80
CA GLU A 79 -20.50 -4.50 -6.30
C GLU A 79 -20.69 -4.69 -4.79
N ALA A 80 -20.64 -5.94 -4.31
CA ALA A 80 -20.72 -6.24 -2.88
C ALA A 80 -19.62 -5.54 -2.06
N ARG A 81 -18.39 -5.47 -2.56
CA ARG A 81 -17.30 -4.73 -1.90
C ARG A 81 -17.52 -3.23 -1.95
N ALA A 82 -18.00 -2.69 -3.07
CA ALA A 82 -18.33 -1.28 -3.21
C ALA A 82 -19.44 -0.88 -2.22
N ALA A 83 -20.51 -1.67 -2.13
CA ALA A 83 -21.61 -1.48 -1.18
C ALA A 83 -21.13 -1.56 0.28
N ALA A 84 -20.27 -2.53 0.61
CA ALA A 84 -19.70 -2.65 1.95
C ALA A 84 -18.84 -1.41 2.32
N LEU A 85 -18.04 -0.90 1.39
CA LEU A 85 -17.26 0.32 1.60
C LEU A 85 -18.14 1.56 1.72
N ALA A 86 -19.21 1.66 0.92
CA ALA A 86 -20.18 2.74 1.04
C ALA A 86 -20.86 2.73 2.43
N LYS A 87 -21.29 1.56 2.90
CA LYS A 87 -21.87 1.38 4.25
C LYS A 87 -20.87 1.74 5.35
N ALA A 88 -19.63 1.29 5.25
CA ALA A 88 -18.57 1.64 6.21
C ALA A 88 -18.25 3.15 6.19
N ASN A 89 -18.25 3.78 5.02
CA ASN A 89 -18.09 5.23 4.89
C ASN A 89 -19.27 5.99 5.49
N ALA A 90 -20.50 5.56 5.23
CA ALA A 90 -21.69 6.18 5.84
C ALA A 90 -21.61 6.11 7.37
N ALA A 91 -21.32 4.95 7.94
CA ALA A 91 -21.20 4.78 9.39
C ALA A 91 -20.12 5.69 10.03
N ARG A 92 -19.00 5.90 9.34
CA ARG A 92 -17.92 6.81 9.78
C ARG A 92 -18.25 8.30 9.61
N ARG A 93 -19.28 8.62 8.82
CA ARG A 93 -19.68 9.99 8.44
C ARG A 93 -20.98 10.41 9.11
N THR A 94 -21.77 9.48 9.65
CA THR A 94 -23.03 9.78 10.35
C THR A 94 -22.75 10.24 11.78
N CYS A 95 -23.16 11.47 12.09
CA CYS A 95 -23.13 11.98 13.46
C CYS A 95 -24.18 11.30 14.33
N ARG A 96 -23.79 10.79 15.50
CA ARG A 96 -24.72 10.16 16.45
C ARG A 96 -25.61 11.16 17.19
N ALA A 97 -25.22 12.44 17.24
CA ALA A 97 -26.00 13.49 17.90
C ALA A 97 -27.12 14.07 17.02
N CYS A 98 -26.83 14.38 15.76
CA CYS A 98 -27.78 15.01 14.85
C CYS A 98 -28.23 14.13 13.67
N GLY A 99 -27.69 12.92 13.52
CA GLY A 99 -28.06 11.98 12.45
C GLY A 99 -27.55 12.33 11.05
N ARG A 100 -26.99 13.53 10.82
CA ARG A 100 -26.51 13.97 9.50
C ARG A 100 -25.26 13.18 9.06
N VAL A 101 -25.20 12.88 7.75
CA VAL A 101 -23.99 12.39 7.08
C VAL A 101 -23.10 13.57 6.73
N ALA A 102 -21.98 13.72 7.43
CA ALA A 102 -21.02 14.79 7.19
C ALA A 102 -20.26 14.62 5.86
N GLY A 103 -19.71 15.71 5.31
CA GLY A 103 -18.84 15.71 4.13
C GLY A 103 -17.49 14.99 4.31
N TYR A 104 -17.14 14.66 5.56
CA TYR A 104 -15.84 14.15 6.00
C TYR A 104 -16.03 13.02 7.02
N VAL A 105 -14.96 12.25 7.26
CA VAL A 105 -14.94 11.22 8.32
C VAL A 105 -14.89 11.91 9.67
N LEU A 106 -15.83 11.59 10.57
CA LEU A 106 -15.90 12.21 11.89
C LEU A 106 -14.62 11.92 12.69
N PRO A 107 -14.08 12.92 13.43
CA PRO A 107 -12.96 12.69 14.32
C PRO A 107 -13.33 11.66 15.39
N ALA A 108 -12.52 10.59 15.50
CA ALA A 108 -12.81 9.48 16.41
C ALA A 108 -12.92 9.90 17.88
N HIS A 109 -12.16 10.92 18.30
CA HIS A 109 -12.17 11.44 19.67
C HIS A 109 -13.41 12.28 20.00
N LEU A 110 -14.07 12.89 19.00
CA LEU A 110 -15.30 13.65 19.21
C LEU A 110 -16.54 12.75 19.14
N GLY A 111 -16.50 11.70 18.31
CA GLY A 111 -17.65 10.80 18.09
C GLY A 111 -18.87 11.47 17.42
N THR A 112 -18.77 12.76 17.12
CA THR A 112 -19.80 13.62 16.53
C THR A 112 -19.19 14.46 15.39
N CYS A 113 -20.03 15.14 14.63
CA CYS A 113 -19.55 16.10 13.64
C CYS A 113 -19.06 17.38 14.34
N LEU A 114 -18.07 18.06 13.72
CA LEU A 114 -17.55 19.35 14.18
C LEU A 114 -18.65 20.34 14.60
N PRO A 115 -19.75 20.56 13.85
CA PRO A 115 -20.79 21.49 14.30
C PRO A 115 -21.46 21.10 15.63
N CYS A 116 -21.70 19.80 15.85
CA CYS A 116 -22.22 19.33 17.14
C CYS A 116 -21.18 19.44 18.27
N ALA A 117 -19.90 19.25 17.97
CA ALA A 117 -18.83 19.41 18.96
C ALA A 117 -18.58 20.88 19.33
N ASP A 118 -18.70 21.78 18.36
CA ASP A 118 -18.48 23.22 18.50
C ASP A 118 -19.73 23.95 19.04
N GLY A 119 -20.83 23.25 19.30
CA GLY A 119 -22.09 23.84 19.79
C GLY A 119 -22.84 24.67 18.74
N ALA A 120 -22.43 24.63 17.47
CA ALA A 120 -23.12 25.29 16.38
C ALA A 120 -24.36 24.49 16.01
N ALA A 121 -25.55 24.99 16.38
CA ALA A 121 -26.79 24.54 15.77
C ALA A 121 -26.72 24.84 14.27
N LEU A 122 -26.59 23.80 13.44
CA LEU A 122 -26.67 23.97 11.98
C LEU A 122 -28.12 24.34 11.65
N ALA A 123 -28.33 25.55 11.13
CA ALA A 123 -29.61 25.95 10.54
C ALA A 123 -30.02 24.95 9.44
N ALA A 124 -31.32 24.60 9.45
CA ALA A 124 -31.94 23.64 8.54
C ALA A 124 -31.97 24.15 7.10
#